data_AF-A0A8X6EPA8-F1
#
_entry.id   AF-A0A8X6EPA8-F1
#
_cell.length_a   1.000
_cell.length_b   1.000
_cell.length_c   1.000
_cell.angle_alpha   90.00
_cell.angle_beta   90.00
_cell.angle_gamma   90.00
#
_symmetry.space_group_name_H-M   'P 1'
#
loop_
_entity.id
_entity.type
_entity.pdbx_description
1 polymer ?
#
loop_
_entity_poly.entity_id
_entity_poly.type
_entity_poly.pdbx_seq_one_letter_code
_entity_poly.pdbx_strand_id
1 'polypeptide(L)'
;MFFRIIKMLCKLFGIACIVEMVRKRMGMLVCALQHNLKAQAKKIAQMFLLGSLAFILLGLGLQFLLFGLACWLNAVLCNTYLGFLLVAMGCFLMVILIVLMLRRKINNQEVEQGHITDGE
;
A
#
# COMPACT_ATOMS: atom_id res chain seq x y z
N MET A 1 22.61 -20.84 57.89
CA MET A 1 21.54 -20.71 56.86
C MET A 1 21.12 -19.26 56.60
N PHE A 2 20.94 -18.41 57.62
CA PHE A 2 20.50 -17.01 57.49
C PHE A 2 21.26 -16.15 56.47
N PHE A 3 22.60 -16.23 56.44
CA PHE A 3 23.43 -15.45 55.50
C PHE A 3 23.14 -15.74 54.02
N ARG A 4 22.76 -16.98 53.67
CA ARG A 4 22.38 -17.33 52.29
C ARG A 4 21.04 -16.72 51.89
N ILE A 5 20.10 -16.66 52.83
CA ILE A 5 18.76 -16.09 52.61
C ILE A 5 18.86 -14.57 52.39
N ILE A 6 19.66 -13.87 53.22
CA ILE A 6 19.90 -12.43 53.08
C ILE A 6 20.58 -12.10 51.73
N LYS A 7 21.54 -12.92 51.30
CA LYS A 7 22.21 -12.75 49.99
C LYS A 7 21.27 -12.96 48.80
N MET A 8 20.32 -13.90 48.90
CA MET A 8 19.29 -14.12 47.88
C MET A 8 18.31 -12.94 47.79
N LEU A 9 17.84 -12.44 48.94
CA LEU A 9 16.92 -11.29 49.02
C LEU A 9 17.53 -10.01 48.45
N CYS A 10 18.81 -9.74 48.75
CA CYS A 10 19.50 -8.55 48.25
C CYS A 10 19.67 -8.59 46.72
N LYS A 11 19.94 -9.77 46.14
CA LYS A 11 19.98 -9.95 44.67
C LYS A 11 18.61 -9.73 44.02
N LEU A 12 17.54 -10.27 44.62
CA LEU A 12 16.18 -10.08 44.13
C LEU A 12 15.76 -8.61 44.16
N PHE A 13 16.11 -7.88 45.23
CA PHE A 13 15.81 -6.46 45.35
C PHE A 13 16.57 -5.61 44.32
N GLY A 14 17.85 -5.92 44.08
CA GLY A 14 18.63 -5.26 43.03
C GLY A 14 18.05 -5.44 41.63
N ILE A 15 17.60 -6.66 41.29
CA ILE A 15 16.96 -6.95 40.00
C ILE A 15 15.61 -6.22 39.89
N ALA A 16 14.81 -6.20 40.97
CA ALA A 16 13.54 -5.49 41.00
C ALA A 16 13.71 -3.97 40.77
N CYS A 17 14.70 -3.34 41.41
CA CYS A 17 15.02 -1.92 41.19
C CYS A 17 15.45 -1.63 39.74
N ILE A 18 16.29 -2.49 39.15
CA ILE A 18 16.74 -2.33 37.76
C ILE A 18 15.54 -2.46 36.80
N VAL A 19 14.69 -3.46 37.01
CA VAL A 19 13.47 -3.67 36.22
C VAL A 19 12.53 -2.47 36.33
N GLU A 20 12.38 -1.88 37.52
CA GLU A 20 11.50 -0.72 37.70
C GLU A 20 12.04 0.54 37.00
N MET A 21 13.35 0.77 37.04
CA MET A 21 13.98 1.86 36.28
C MET A 21 13.83 1.68 34.76
N VAL A 22 14.05 0.46 34.25
CA VAL A 22 13.85 0.14 32.83
C VAL A 22 12.39 0.31 32.43
N ARG A 23 11.44 -0.12 33.27
CA ARG A 23 10.00 0.02 33.02
C ARG A 23 9.57 1.49 32.93
N LYS A 24 10.08 2.36 33.81
CA LYS A 24 9.82 3.81 33.75
C LYS A 24 10.37 4.43 32.47
N ARG A 25 11.59 4.05 32.06
CA ARG A 25 12.23 4.58 30.84
C ARG A 25 11.54 4.08 29.56
N MET A 26 11.13 2.82 29.53
CA MET A 26 10.32 2.24 28.44
C MET A 26 8.96 2.91 28.33
N GLY A 27 8.26 3.15 29.44
CA GLY A 27 6.97 3.85 29.43
C GLY A 27 7.07 5.25 28.82
N MET A 28 8.12 5.99 29.16
CA MET A 28 8.37 7.33 28.60
C MET A 28 8.69 7.28 27.10
N LEU A 29 9.48 6.29 26.65
CA LEU A 29 9.77 6.05 25.24
C LEU A 29 8.50 5.69 24.45
N VAL A 30 7.67 4.80 25.00
CA VAL A 30 6.41 4.36 24.37
C VAL A 30 5.45 5.54 24.22
N CYS A 31 5.30 6.38 25.25
CA CYS A 31 4.48 7.59 25.14
C CYS A 31 5.00 8.56 24.06
N ALA A 32 6.32 8.78 24.01
CA ALA A 32 6.93 9.63 22.98
C ALA A 32 6.75 9.05 21.57
N LEU A 33 6.92 7.74 21.43
CA LEU A 33 6.72 7.03 20.16
C LEU A 33 5.26 7.11 19.72
N GLN A 34 4.32 6.86 20.63
CA GLN A 34 2.88 6.89 20.37
C GLN A 34 2.42 8.29 19.96
N HIS A 35 2.95 9.34 20.57
CA HIS A 35 2.65 10.73 20.18
C HIS A 35 3.18 11.04 18.77
N ASN A 36 4.42 10.65 18.46
CA ASN A 36 4.99 10.82 17.12
C ASN A 36 4.24 10.02 16.05
N LEU A 37 3.90 8.76 16.34
CA LEU A 37 3.10 7.91 15.46
C LEU A 37 1.71 8.51 15.24
N LYS A 38 1.06 9.05 16.28
CA LYS A 38 -0.27 9.68 16.13
C LYS A 38 -0.22 10.93 15.25
N ALA A 39 0.84 11.74 15.38
CA ALA A 39 1.05 12.91 14.53
C ALA A 39 1.36 12.52 13.06
N GLN A 40 2.22 11.52 12.85
CA GLN A 40 2.52 11.01 11.51
C GLN A 40 1.32 10.29 10.89
N ALA A 41 0.61 9.46 11.64
CA ALA A 41 -0.59 8.75 11.19
C ALA A 41 -1.69 9.73 10.78
N LYS A 42 -1.86 10.86 11.48
CA LYS A 42 -2.82 11.89 11.06
C LYS A 42 -2.47 12.46 9.68
N LYS A 43 -1.19 12.76 9.44
CA LYS A 43 -0.72 13.26 8.13
C LYS A 43 -0.89 12.22 7.03
N ILE A 44 -0.50 10.96 7.30
CA ILE A 44 -0.63 9.85 6.34
C ILE A 44 -2.09 9.57 6.04
N ALA A 45 -2.94 9.52 7.07
CA ALA A 45 -4.38 9.32 6.91
C ALA A 45 -5.01 10.44 6.08
N GLN A 46 -4.62 11.70 6.31
CA GLN A 46 -5.12 12.82 5.52
C GLN A 46 -4.67 12.74 4.05
N MET A 47 -3.41 12.40 3.79
CA MET A 47 -2.90 12.19 2.43
C MET A 47 -3.61 11.02 1.74
N PHE A 48 -3.82 9.92 2.47
CA PHE A 48 -4.52 8.75 1.96
C PHE A 48 -5.99 9.07 1.65
N LEU A 49 -6.66 9.82 2.53
CA LEU A 49 -8.04 10.24 2.32
C LEU A 49 -8.16 11.13 1.08
N LEU A 50 -7.26 12.10 0.90
CA LEU A 50 -7.22 12.94 -0.29
C LEU A 50 -6.93 12.13 -1.57
N GLY A 51 -5.96 11.21 -1.50
CA GLY A 51 -5.62 10.32 -2.61
C GLY A 51 -6.79 9.41 -3.00
N SER A 52 -7.47 8.80 -2.02
CA SER A 52 -8.65 7.96 -2.26
C SER A 52 -9.82 8.76 -2.84
N LEU A 53 -10.05 9.98 -2.35
CA LEU A 53 -11.08 10.86 -2.87
C LEU A 53 -10.81 11.23 -4.33
N ALA A 54 -9.57 11.62 -4.65
CA ALA A 54 -9.16 11.93 -6.02
C ALA A 54 -9.28 10.69 -6.92
N PHE A 55 -8.88 9.51 -6.44
CA PHE A 55 -9.02 8.25 -7.18
C PHE A 55 -10.49 7.93 -7.48
N ILE A 56 -11.38 8.10 -6.51
CA ILE A 56 -12.83 7.92 -6.69
C ILE A 56 -13.37 8.94 -7.71
N LEU A 57 -12.99 10.21 -7.60
CA LEU A 57 -13.43 11.26 -8.52
C LEU A 57 -12.98 10.97 -9.97
N LEU A 58 -11.72 10.56 -10.13
CA LEU A 58 -11.18 10.17 -11.44
C LEU A 58 -11.87 8.93 -11.99
N GLY A 59 -12.13 7.93 -11.15
CA GLY A 59 -12.86 6.72 -11.52
C GLY A 59 -14.28 7.02 -12.00
N LEU A 60 -15.03 7.85 -11.27
CA LEU A 60 -16.36 8.33 -11.64
C LEU A 60 -16.33 9.15 -12.93
N GLY A 61 -15.38 10.07 -13.07
CA GLY A 61 -15.20 10.87 -14.29
C GLY A 61 -14.90 10.01 -15.51
N LEU A 62 -14.06 8.99 -15.36
CA LEU A 62 -13.77 8.02 -16.40
C LEU A 62 -15.02 7.23 -16.79
N GLN A 63 -15.77 6.70 -15.82
CA GLN A 63 -17.04 6.00 -16.08
C GLN A 63 -18.04 6.89 -16.84
N PHE A 64 -18.19 8.14 -16.42
CA PHE A 64 -19.08 9.08 -17.09
C PHE A 64 -18.62 9.38 -18.52
N LEU A 65 -17.31 9.52 -18.74
CA LEU A 65 -16.72 9.71 -20.07
C LEU A 65 -16.98 8.50 -20.97
N LEU A 66 -16.78 7.28 -20.46
CA LEU A 66 -17.07 6.04 -21.19
C LEU A 66 -18.55 5.89 -21.50
N PHE A 67 -19.42 6.24 -20.55
CA PHE A 67 -20.86 6.22 -20.77
C PHE A 67 -21.29 7.24 -21.83
N GLY A 68 -20.77 8.47 -21.75
CA GLY A 68 -20.99 9.51 -22.75
C GLY A 68 -20.48 9.08 -24.14
N LEU A 69 -19.32 8.45 -24.21
CA LEU A 69 -18.76 7.91 -25.44
C LEU A 69 -19.65 6.79 -26.02
N ALA A 70 -20.14 5.89 -25.17
CA ALA A 70 -21.06 4.83 -25.58
C ALA A 70 -22.37 5.40 -26.13
N CYS A 71 -22.95 6.39 -25.45
CA CYS A 71 -24.16 7.09 -25.89
C CYS A 71 -23.95 7.86 -27.20
N TRP A 72 -22.80 8.51 -27.37
CA TRP A 72 -22.46 9.21 -28.61
C TRP A 72 -22.28 8.22 -29.76
N LEU A 73 -21.55 7.12 -29.56
CA LEU A 73 -21.45 6.04 -30.56
C LEU A 73 -22.84 5.50 -30.90
N ASN A 74 -23.70 5.32 -29.91
CA ASN A 74 -25.07 4.85 -30.10
C ASN A 74 -25.85 5.70 -31.10
N ALA A 75 -25.70 7.03 -30.98
CA ALA A 75 -26.34 7.99 -31.87
C ALA A 75 -25.75 7.93 -33.29
N VAL A 76 -24.43 7.77 -33.42
CA VAL A 76 -23.76 7.66 -34.72
C VAL A 76 -24.11 6.36 -35.44
N LEU A 77 -24.22 5.26 -34.70
CA LEU A 77 -24.52 3.93 -35.24
C LEU A 77 -26.02 3.68 -35.44
N CYS A 78 -26.89 4.62 -35.04
CA CYS A 78 -28.36 4.48 -35.08
C CYS A 78 -28.88 3.17 -34.48
N ASN A 79 -28.17 2.59 -33.51
CA ASN A 79 -28.52 1.30 -32.92
C ASN A 79 -28.14 1.27 -31.44
N THR A 80 -29.13 1.04 -30.58
CA THR A 80 -29.11 1.25 -29.12
C THR A 80 -28.08 0.44 -28.34
N TYR A 81 -27.58 -0.66 -28.90
CA TYR A 81 -26.70 -1.60 -28.18
C TYR A 81 -25.28 -1.65 -28.72
N LEU A 82 -25.04 -1.20 -29.95
CA LEU A 82 -23.72 -1.31 -30.59
C LEU A 82 -22.69 -0.37 -29.96
N GLY A 83 -23.10 0.83 -29.54
CA GLY A 83 -22.20 1.79 -28.91
C GLY A 83 -21.62 1.26 -27.59
N PHE A 84 -22.45 0.66 -26.75
CA PHE A 84 -22.00 0.03 -25.50
C PHE A 84 -21.09 -1.16 -25.75
N LEU A 85 -21.42 -2.01 -26.73
CA LEU A 85 -20.63 -3.19 -27.07
C LEU A 85 -19.23 -2.82 -27.58
N LEU A 86 -19.13 -1.79 -28.42
CA LEU A 86 -17.86 -1.35 -28.99
C LEU A 86 -16.95 -0.72 -27.93
N VAL A 87 -17.52 0.08 -27.03
CA VAL A 87 -16.78 0.66 -25.90
C VAL A 87 -16.30 -0.42 -24.93
N ALA A 88 -17.14 -1.42 -24.62
CA ALA A 88 -16.74 -2.55 -23.78
C ALA A 88 -15.59 -3.35 -24.38
N MET A 89 -15.67 -3.70 -25.68
CA MET A 89 -14.60 -4.40 -26.40
C MET A 89 -13.30 -3.59 -26.42
N GLY A 90 -13.39 -2.27 -26.63
CA GLY A 90 -12.24 -1.37 -26.55
C GLY A 90 -11.55 -1.39 -25.19
N CYS A 91 -12.33 -1.35 -24.10
CA CYS A 91 -11.80 -1.48 -22.74
C CYS A 91 -11.07 -2.80 -22.51
N PHE A 92 -11.68 -3.93 -22.89
CA PHE A 92 -11.04 -5.25 -22.74
C PHE A 92 -9.74 -5.33 -23.54
N LEU A 93 -9.73 -4.81 -24.76
CA LEU A 93 -8.53 -4.79 -25.61
C LEU A 93 -7.40 -3.97 -24.97
N MET A 94 -7.71 -2.79 -24.41
CA MET A 94 -6.73 -1.97 -23.70
C MET A 94 -6.14 -2.68 -22.49
N VAL A 95 -6.96 -3.39 -21.70
CA VAL A 95 -6.46 -4.19 -20.56
C VAL A 95 -5.53 -5.30 -21.05
N ILE A 96 -5.91 -6.03 -22.11
CA ILE A 96 -5.07 -7.07 -22.70
C ILE A 96 -3.74 -6.49 -23.18
N LEU A 97 -3.76 -5.34 -23.86
CA LEU A 97 -2.54 -4.66 -24.34
C LEU A 97 -1.63 -4.26 -23.18
N ILE A 98 -2.18 -3.69 -22.10
CA ILE A 98 -1.39 -3.33 -20.90
C ILE A 98 -0.75 -4.58 -20.29
N VAL A 99 -1.49 -5.67 -20.16
CA VAL A 99 -0.95 -6.95 -19.63
C VAL A 99 0.15 -7.51 -20.54
N LEU A 100 -0.04 -7.46 -21.86
CA LEU A 100 0.98 -7.89 -22.82
C LEU A 100 2.23 -7.01 -22.77
N MET A 101 2.08 -5.69 -22.64
CA MET A 101 3.21 -4.77 -22.47
C MET A 101 3.95 -5.03 -21.15
N LEU A 102 3.24 -5.30 -20.06
CA LEU A 102 3.84 -5.64 -18.78
C LEU A 102 4.62 -6.96 -18.87
N ARG A 103 4.02 -8.00 -19.46
CA ARG A 103 4.69 -9.28 -19.70
C ARG A 103 5.93 -9.12 -20.58
N ARG A 104 5.83 -8.34 -21.66
CA ARG A 104 6.97 -8.06 -22.54
C ARG A 104 8.08 -7.32 -21.80
N LYS A 105 7.74 -6.38 -20.93
CA LYS A 105 8.73 -5.66 -20.11
C LYS A 105 9.47 -6.60 -19.15
N ILE A 106 8.75 -7.50 -18.47
CA ILE A 106 9.36 -8.50 -17.58
C ILE A 106 10.26 -9.45 -18.39
N ASN A 107 9.76 -9.98 -19.50
CA ASN A 107 10.52 -10.91 -20.35
C ASN A 107 11.78 -10.24 -20.94
N ASN A 108 11.72 -8.96 -21.29
CA ASN A 108 12.89 -8.22 -21.76
C ASN A 108 13.92 -8.00 -20.63
N GLN A 109 13.48 -7.79 -19.38
CA GLN A 109 14.41 -7.68 -18.24
C GLN A 109 15.14 -9.01 -17.97
N GLU A 110 14.46 -10.15 -18.11
CA GLU A 110 15.08 -11.47 -17.94
C GLU A 110 16.10 -11.76 -19.05
N VAL A 111 15.82 -11.36 -20.30
CA VAL A 111 16.77 -11.50 -21.42
C VAL A 111 18.01 -10.61 -21.25
N GLU A 112 17.87 -9.38 -20.71
CA GLU A 112 19.02 -8.53 -20.38
C GLU A 112 19.87 -9.10 -19.24
N GLN A 113 19.27 -9.74 -18.23
CA GLN A 113 20.03 -10.37 -17.14
C GLN A 113 20.75 -11.66 -17.56
N GLY A 114 20.17 -12.46 -18.46
CA GLY A 114 20.84 -13.65 -19.02
C GLY A 114 22.09 -13.30 -19.81
N HIS A 115 22.04 -12.23 -20.63
CA HIS A 115 23.17 -11.84 -21.48
C HIS A 115 24.37 -11.24 -20.70
N ILE A 116 24.19 -10.85 -19.43
CA ILE A 116 25.30 -10.41 -18.55
C ILE A 116 25.98 -11.62 -17.89
N THR A 117 25.28 -12.75 -17.73
CA THR A 117 25.77 -13.91 -16.96
C THR A 117 26.46 -14.96 -17.85
N ASP A 118 26.13 -15.02 -19.14
CA ASP A 118 26.75 -15.95 -20.12
C ASP A 118 28.01 -15.36 -20.82
N GLY A 119 28.53 -14.24 -20.32
CA GLY A 119 29.67 -13.50 -20.88
C GLY A 119 30.99 -13.65 -20.12
N GLU A 120 31.11 -14.60 -19.19
CA GLU A 120 32.35 -14.93 -18.45
C GLU A 120 32.87 -16.34 -18.80
#